data_AF-A0A962H8M2-F1
#
_entry.id   AF-A0A962H8M2-F1
#
_cell.length_a   1.000
_cell.length_b   1.000
_cell.length_c   1.000
_cell.angle_alpha   90.00
_cell.angle_beta   90.00
_cell.angle_gamma   90.00
#
_symmetry.space_group_name_H-M   'P 1'
#
loop_
_entity.id
_entity.type
_entity.pdbx_description
1 polymer ?
#
loop_
_entity_poly.entity_id
_entity_poly.type
_entity_poly.pdbx_seq_one_letter_code
_entity_poly.pdbx_strand_id
1 'polypeptide(L)'
;SWKQGHQNWFFRHFDHAAGVMGSYMLGDSELLRGRILDVGCGDGISDLGLFLRHQPELLIGVDPFRGYERLLPVCAEHHLPLTELPEGLSFQAADGNHLPFADDSFDVVLSWGSVEHIAGG
;
A
#
# COMPACT_ATOMS: atom_id res chain seq x y z
N SER A 1 -14.35 6.44 -17.15
CA SER A 1 -15.30 7.34 -16.45
C SER A 1 -15.21 7.05 -14.96
N TRP A 2 -14.65 7.97 -14.18
CA TRP A 2 -14.26 7.83 -12.77
C TRP A 2 -15.45 7.69 -11.78
N LYS A 3 -16.66 7.40 -12.28
CA LYS A 3 -17.93 7.45 -11.53
C LYS A 3 -18.49 6.09 -11.10
N GLN A 4 -17.72 4.99 -11.13
CA GLN A 4 -18.15 3.70 -10.55
C GLN A 4 -17.82 3.59 -9.05
N GLY A 5 -17.63 4.73 -8.38
CA GLY A 5 -17.23 4.83 -6.98
C GLY A 5 -18.06 3.93 -6.08
N HIS A 6 -17.35 3.11 -5.29
CA HIS A 6 -17.81 2.30 -4.16
C HIS A 6 -18.33 0.87 -4.47
N GLN A 7 -18.65 0.50 -5.71
CA GLN A 7 -19.05 -0.90 -6.03
C GLN A 7 -17.88 -1.75 -6.53
N ASN A 8 -16.86 -1.12 -7.10
CA ASN A 8 -15.70 -1.80 -7.65
C ASN A 8 -14.59 -1.90 -6.60
N TRP A 9 -14.24 -3.13 -6.20
CA TRP A 9 -13.21 -3.43 -5.21
C TRP A 9 -11.88 -2.72 -5.50
N PHE A 10 -11.44 -2.72 -6.76
CA PHE A 10 -10.19 -2.09 -7.16
C PHE A 10 -10.16 -0.60 -6.81
N PHE A 11 -11.17 0.15 -7.25
CA PHE A 11 -11.24 1.60 -7.00
C PHE A 11 -11.46 1.94 -5.52
N ARG A 12 -12.09 1.05 -4.74
CA ARG A 12 -12.17 1.24 -3.28
C ARG A 12 -10.79 1.19 -2.63
N HIS A 13 -9.89 0.33 -3.09
CA HIS A 13 -8.54 0.22 -2.52
C HIS A 13 -7.61 1.28 -3.09
N PHE A 14 -7.63 1.47 -4.41
CA PHE A 14 -6.73 2.36 -5.15
C PHE A 14 -6.99 3.84 -4.89
N ASP A 15 -8.26 4.25 -4.81
CA ASP A 15 -8.64 5.65 -4.68
C ASP A 15 -9.06 5.96 -3.24
N HIS A 16 -10.07 5.25 -2.74
CA HIS A 16 -10.68 5.59 -1.45
C HIS A 16 -9.78 5.24 -0.26
N ALA A 17 -9.32 4.00 -0.13
CA ALA A 17 -8.47 3.61 1.00
C ALA A 17 -7.14 4.37 1.01
N ALA A 18 -6.49 4.53 -0.15
CA ALA A 18 -5.30 5.37 -0.29
C ALA A 18 -5.53 6.81 0.18
N GLY A 19 -6.66 7.42 -0.22
CA GLY A 19 -7.03 8.77 0.22
C GLY A 19 -7.33 8.87 1.71
N VAL A 20 -7.97 7.86 2.30
CA VAL A 20 -8.23 7.81 3.75
C VAL A 20 -6.93 7.68 4.53
N MET A 21 -6.01 6.81 4.11
CA MET A 21 -4.71 6.67 4.78
C MET A 21 -3.90 7.97 4.72
N GLY A 22 -3.74 8.56 3.53
CA GLY A 22 -2.98 9.79 3.36
C GLY A 22 -3.58 10.97 4.13
N SER A 23 -4.86 11.23 3.93
CA SER A 23 -5.50 12.45 4.46
C SER A 23 -6.05 12.28 5.87
N TYR A 24 -6.81 11.20 6.13
CA TYR A 24 -7.51 11.04 7.40
C TYR A 24 -6.61 10.49 8.52
N MET A 25 -5.76 9.51 8.21
CA MET A 25 -4.88 8.91 9.23
C MET A 25 -3.61 9.71 9.46
N LEU A 26 -3.06 10.30 8.39
CA LEU A 26 -1.74 10.92 8.42
C LEU A 26 -1.77 12.44 8.18
N GLY A 27 -2.96 13.01 7.97
CA GLY A 27 -3.15 14.46 7.86
C GLY A 27 -2.39 15.09 6.69
N ASP A 28 -2.14 14.33 5.62
CA ASP A 28 -1.29 14.74 4.50
C ASP A 28 0.12 15.20 4.94
N SER A 29 0.65 14.58 6.02
CA SER A 29 1.97 14.86 6.60
C SER A 29 3.09 14.82 5.56
N GLU A 30 4.08 15.73 5.70
CA GLU A 30 5.28 15.73 4.85
C GLU A 30 6.09 14.43 4.94
N LEU A 31 5.94 13.67 6.03
CA LEU A 31 6.59 12.36 6.20
C LEU A 31 6.12 11.32 5.17
N LEU A 32 4.94 11.52 4.54
CA LEU A 32 4.47 10.70 3.43
C LEU A 32 5.32 10.83 2.15
N ARG A 33 6.27 11.76 2.12
CA ARG A 33 7.27 11.88 1.05
C ARG A 33 8.56 11.12 1.36
N GLY A 34 8.73 10.61 2.58
CA GLY A 34 9.91 9.87 3.03
C GLY A 34 9.84 8.37 2.72
N ARG A 35 10.39 7.57 3.63
CA ARG A 35 10.43 6.10 3.56
C ARG A 35 9.26 5.52 4.35
N ILE A 36 8.43 4.73 3.66
CA ILE A 36 7.20 4.15 4.19
C ILE A 36 7.32 2.62 4.22
N LEU A 37 6.90 2.02 5.33
CA LEU A 37 6.65 0.60 5.46
C LEU A 37 5.15 0.37 5.63
N ASP A 38 4.54 -0.48 4.81
CA ASP A 38 3.18 -1.00 5.06
C ASP A 38 3.23 -2.47 5.49
N VAL A 39 2.69 -2.76 6.68
CA VAL A 39 2.66 -4.10 7.27
C VAL A 39 1.28 -4.73 7.06
N GLY A 40 1.23 -5.80 6.28
CA GLY A 40 0.00 -6.46 5.85
C GLY A 40 -0.58 -5.84 4.58
N CYS A 41 0.27 -5.55 3.59
CA CYS A 41 -0.12 -4.82 2.38
C CYS A 41 -1.08 -5.56 1.44
N GLY A 42 -1.34 -6.85 1.69
CA GLY A 42 -2.29 -7.64 0.93
C GLY A 42 -2.00 -7.67 -0.57
N ASP A 43 -2.88 -7.07 -1.37
CA ASP A 43 -2.79 -6.99 -2.83
C ASP A 43 -1.94 -5.80 -3.34
N GLY A 44 -1.50 -4.89 -2.46
CA GLY A 44 -0.68 -3.73 -2.81
C GLY A 44 -1.39 -2.63 -3.61
N ILE A 45 -2.71 -2.71 -3.81
CA ILE A 45 -3.46 -1.71 -4.60
C ILE A 45 -3.53 -0.38 -3.85
N SER A 46 -3.75 -0.43 -2.54
CA SER A 46 -3.77 0.76 -1.71
C SER A 46 -2.40 1.42 -1.62
N ASP A 47 -1.32 0.63 -1.55
CA ASP A 47 0.06 1.11 -1.59
C ASP A 47 0.36 1.82 -2.91
N LEU A 48 -0.03 1.24 -4.04
CA LEU A 48 0.11 1.89 -5.34
C LEU A 48 -0.67 3.22 -5.38
N GLY A 49 -1.88 3.23 -4.86
CA GLY A 49 -2.70 4.44 -4.75
C GLY A 49 -2.05 5.53 -3.89
N LEU A 50 -1.44 5.15 -2.77
CA LEU A 50 -0.71 6.06 -1.88
C LEU A 50 0.57 6.58 -2.56
N PHE A 51 1.34 5.68 -3.16
CA PHE A 51 2.58 5.99 -3.85
C PHE A 51 2.37 7.03 -4.96
N LEU A 52 1.37 6.84 -5.82
CA LEU A 52 1.09 7.75 -6.93
C LEU A 52 0.59 9.13 -6.48
N ARG A 53 0.03 9.25 -5.27
CA ARG A 53 -0.45 10.52 -4.70
C ARG A 53 0.63 11.31 -4.00
N HIS A 54 1.40 10.64 -3.16
CA HIS A 54 2.32 11.31 -2.25
C HIS A 54 3.76 11.28 -2.76
N GLN A 55 4.08 10.37 -3.68
CA GLN A 55 5.42 10.19 -4.25
C GLN A 55 6.49 10.07 -3.16
N PRO A 56 6.41 9.03 -2.31
CA PRO A 56 7.42 8.78 -1.29
C PRO A 56 8.77 8.46 -1.94
N GLU A 57 9.86 8.70 -1.21
CA GLU A 57 11.20 8.23 -1.56
C GLU A 57 11.23 6.70 -1.71
N LEU A 58 10.53 6.01 -0.79
CA LEU A 58 10.47 4.55 -0.75
C LEU A 58 9.15 4.12 -0.11
N LEU A 59 8.50 3.11 -0.69
CA LEU A 59 7.38 2.39 -0.09
C LEU A 59 7.65 0.89 -0.23
N ILE A 60 7.82 0.22 0.92
CA ILE A 60 7.91 -1.24 0.98
C ILE A 60 6.64 -1.77 1.62
N GLY A 61 5.86 -2.56 0.87
CA GLY A 61 4.76 -3.34 1.42
C GLY A 61 5.23 -4.74 1.82
N VAL A 62 4.86 -5.21 3.01
CA VAL A 62 5.16 -6.58 3.45
C VAL A 62 3.90 -7.37 3.73
N ASP A 63 3.83 -8.60 3.21
CA ASP A 63 2.70 -9.50 3.46
C ASP A 63 3.13 -10.98 3.30
N PRO A 64 2.85 -11.87 4.26
CA PRO A 64 3.24 -13.27 4.17
C PRO A 64 2.48 -14.06 3.08
N PHE A 65 1.29 -13.61 2.68
CA PHE A 65 0.43 -14.27 1.69
C PHE A 65 0.70 -13.84 0.25
N ARG A 66 1.55 -12.82 0.03
CA ARG A 66 2.08 -12.43 -1.29
C ARG A 66 0.98 -12.06 -2.31
N GLY A 67 -0.16 -11.53 -1.85
CA GLY A 67 -1.27 -11.11 -2.72
C GLY A 67 -0.87 -10.07 -3.77
N TYR A 68 0.09 -9.21 -3.41
CA TYR A 68 0.69 -8.16 -4.23
C TYR A 68 1.35 -8.65 -5.51
N GLU A 69 1.68 -9.94 -5.65
CA GLU A 69 2.25 -10.48 -6.89
C GLU A 69 1.29 -10.37 -8.08
N ARG A 70 -0.02 -10.22 -7.81
CA ARG A 70 -1.04 -10.03 -8.84
C ARG A 70 -1.29 -8.56 -9.19
N LEU A 71 -0.60 -7.61 -8.56
CA LEU A 71 -0.90 -6.18 -8.70
C LEU A 71 -0.86 -5.72 -10.16
N LEU A 72 0.20 -6.04 -10.90
CA LEU A 72 0.33 -5.63 -12.31
C LEU A 72 -0.79 -6.20 -13.21
N PRO A 73 -1.09 -7.51 -13.19
CA PRO A 73 -2.26 -8.07 -13.88
C PRO A 73 -3.57 -7.36 -13.52
N VAL A 74 -3.82 -7.14 -12.22
CA VAL A 74 -5.03 -6.47 -11.75
C VAL A 74 -5.11 -5.03 -12.26
N CYS A 75 -4.00 -4.28 -12.23
CA CYS A 75 -3.94 -2.94 -12.82
C CYS A 75 -4.29 -2.95 -14.32
N ALA A 76 -3.77 -3.93 -15.07
CA ALA A 76 -4.06 -4.07 -16.49
C ALA A 76 -5.55 -4.37 -16.76
N GLU A 77 -6.16 -5.28 -15.99
CA GLU A 77 -7.61 -5.57 -16.05
C GLU A 77 -8.47 -4.32 -15.80
N HIS A 78 -7.98 -3.42 -14.95
CA HIS A 78 -8.61 -2.15 -14.62
C HIS A 78 -8.15 -0.95 -15.47
N HIS A 79 -7.46 -1.22 -16.59
CA HIS A 79 -7.03 -0.23 -17.59
C HIS A 79 -6.05 0.84 -17.04
N LEU A 80 -5.27 0.50 -16.02
CA LEU A 80 -4.13 1.30 -15.59
C LEU A 80 -2.91 0.90 -16.44
N PRO A 81 -2.24 1.86 -17.11
CA PRO A 81 -1.14 1.59 -18.03
C PRO A 81 0.18 1.36 -17.27
N LEU A 82 0.20 0.45 -16.31
CA LEU A 82 1.39 0.06 -15.55
C LEU A 82 2.03 -1.18 -16.20
N THR A 83 3.24 -1.07 -16.72
CA THR A 83 4.01 -2.21 -17.26
C THR A 83 4.99 -2.79 -16.24
N GLU A 84 5.36 -2.00 -15.25
CA GLU A 84 6.25 -2.35 -14.14
C GLU A 84 5.86 -1.51 -12.92
N LEU A 85 6.32 -1.90 -11.73
CA LEU A 85 6.11 -1.08 -10.54
C LEU A 85 6.93 0.22 -10.65
N PRO A 86 6.40 1.36 -10.17
CA PRO A 86 7.17 2.59 -10.07
C PRO A 86 8.47 2.38 -9.29
N GLU A 87 9.53 3.05 -9.71
CA GLU A 87 10.77 3.10 -8.92
C GLU A 87 10.46 3.62 -7.50
N GLY A 88 10.94 2.91 -6.48
CA GLY A 88 10.65 3.21 -5.08
C GLY A 88 9.45 2.47 -4.50
N LEU A 89 8.62 1.78 -5.30
CA LEU A 89 7.57 0.88 -4.81
C LEU A 89 8.03 -0.58 -4.92
N SER A 90 8.02 -1.31 -3.81
CA SER A 90 8.37 -2.73 -3.79
C SER A 90 7.60 -3.53 -2.76
N PHE A 91 7.57 -4.85 -2.94
CA PHE A 91 6.87 -5.77 -2.06
C PHE A 91 7.71 -6.99 -1.72
N GLN A 92 7.59 -7.47 -0.48
CA GLN A 92 8.29 -8.68 -0.05
C GLN A 92 7.50 -9.49 0.97
N ALA A 93 7.78 -10.79 1.01
CA ALA A 93 7.17 -11.68 2.00
C ALA A 93 7.89 -11.51 3.33
N ALA A 94 7.20 -11.03 4.36
CA ALA A 94 7.72 -10.97 5.73
C ALA A 94 6.60 -11.16 6.75
N ASP A 95 6.96 -11.64 7.94
CA ASP A 95 6.11 -11.66 9.11
C ASP A 95 6.18 -10.30 9.81
N GLY A 96 5.03 -9.67 10.06
CA GLY A 96 4.94 -8.38 10.76
C GLY A 96 5.52 -8.43 12.19
N ASN A 97 5.61 -9.60 12.81
CA ASN A 97 6.25 -9.78 14.12
C ASN A 97 7.79 -9.89 14.02
N HIS A 98 8.32 -10.15 12.83
CA HIS A 98 9.76 -10.38 12.59
C HIS A 98 10.18 -9.70 11.28
N LEU A 99 10.13 -8.37 11.29
CA LEU A 99 10.49 -7.55 10.14
C LEU A 99 12.01 -7.58 9.88
N PRO A 100 12.46 -7.76 8.62
CA PRO A 100 13.87 -7.84 8.27
C PRO A 100 14.50 -6.44 8.06
N PHE A 101 14.08 -5.45 8.86
CA PHE A 101 14.56 -4.07 8.76
C PHE A 101 15.21 -3.66 10.08
N ALA A 102 16.18 -2.76 10.00
CA ALA A 102 16.75 -2.17 11.21
C ALA A 102 15.75 -1.19 11.83
N ASP A 103 15.87 -0.97 13.13
CA ASP A 103 15.14 0.10 13.82
C ASP A 103 15.41 1.46 13.16
N ASP A 104 14.45 2.40 13.26
CA ASP A 104 14.52 3.75 12.71
C ASP A 104 14.80 3.83 11.18
N SER A 105 14.46 2.78 10.43
CA SER A 105 14.64 2.71 8.97
C SER A 105 13.51 3.35 8.15
N PHE A 106 12.39 3.72 8.78
CA PHE A 106 11.22 4.28 8.09
C PHE A 106 10.71 5.52 8.82
N ASP A 107 10.22 6.48 8.04
CA ASP A 107 9.65 7.72 8.56
C ASP A 107 8.15 7.54 8.87
N VAL A 108 7.51 6.57 8.20
CA VAL A 108 6.12 6.17 8.44
C VAL A 108 5.99 4.64 8.41
N VAL A 109 5.29 4.08 9.39
CA VAL A 109 4.84 2.69 9.39
C VAL A 109 3.32 2.66 9.38
N LEU A 110 2.74 1.95 8.41
CA LEU A 110 1.32 1.77 8.23
C LEU A 110 0.94 0.30 8.46
N SER A 111 -0.30 0.10 8.88
CA SER A 111 -0.92 -1.22 8.89
C SER A 111 -2.42 -1.03 8.75
N TRP A 112 -2.91 -1.26 7.53
CA TRP A 112 -4.31 -1.04 7.16
C TRP A 112 -5.00 -2.36 6.82
N GLY A 113 -6.15 -2.63 7.44
CA GLY A 113 -6.93 -3.86 7.20
C GLY A 113 -6.30 -5.16 7.73
N SER A 114 -5.11 -5.09 8.35
CA SER A 114 -4.39 -6.23 8.94
C SER A 114 -4.92 -6.66 10.32
N VAL A 115 -5.59 -5.76 11.04
CA VAL A 115 -6.00 -5.96 12.44
C VAL A 115 -7.06 -7.06 12.60
N GLU A 116 -7.74 -7.44 11.52
CA GLU A 116 -8.76 -8.50 11.52
C GLU A 116 -8.15 -9.93 11.48
N HIS A 117 -6.83 -10.05 11.30
CA HIS A 117 -6.14 -11.34 11.13
C HIS A 117 -4.92 -11.54 12.05
N ILE A 118 -4.59 -10.58 12.94
CA ILE A 118 -3.55 -10.78 13.96
C ILE A 118 -4.14 -11.64 15.08
N ALA A 119 -3.72 -12.90 15.19
CA ALA A 119 -4.03 -13.74 16.33
C ALA A 119 -3.39 -13.13 17.59
N GLY A 120 -4.17 -12.43 18.41
CA GLY A 120 -3.76 -11.98 19.75
C GLY A 120 -3.95 -10.49 20.09
N GLY A 121 -4.86 -9.77 19.42
CA GLY A 121 -5.32 -8.45 19.88
C GLY A 121 -6.07 -8.48 21.21
#